data_AF-A0A355EVW0-F1
#
_entry.id   AF-A0A355EVW0-F1
#
_cell.length_a   1.000
_cell.length_b   1.000
_cell.length_c   1.000
_cell.angle_alpha   90.00
_cell.angle_beta   90.00
_cell.angle_gamma   90.00
#
_symmetry.space_group_name_H-M   'P 1'
#
loop_
_entity.id
_entity.type
_entity.pdbx_description
1 polymer ?
#
loop_
_entity_poly.entity_id
_entity_poly.type
_entity_poly.pdbx_seq_one_letter_code
_entity_poly.pdbx_strand_id
1 'polypeptide(L)' 'MSLNDSQRKFYETILATTRQEMDDLDRAIEEELAKVKDRLAELQNGKKAARQMYDAACMRLGISNDLEAEEAQGDA' A
#
# COMPACT_ATOMS: atom_id res chain seq x y z
N MET A 1 44.73 -0.58 -19.44
CA MET A 1 44.06 -1.30 -20.54
C MET A 1 42.70 -0.68 -20.74
N SER A 2 42.41 -0.11 -21.92
CA SER A 2 41.06 0.35 -22.27
C SER A 2 40.26 -0.81 -22.86
N LEU A 3 38.95 -0.80 -22.64
CA LEU A 3 38.03 -1.73 -23.31
C LEU A 3 38.18 -1.59 -24.83
N ASN A 4 38.11 -2.71 -25.55
CA ASN A 4 37.94 -2.67 -27.00
C ASN A 4 36.47 -2.34 -27.37
N ASP A 5 36.23 -1.98 -28.63
CA ASP A 5 34.92 -1.50 -29.08
C ASP A 5 33.79 -2.53 -28.90
N SER A 6 34.10 -3.83 -29.01
CA SER A 6 33.14 -4.91 -28.79
C SER A 6 32.73 -5.01 -27.32
N GLN A 7 33.72 -4.95 -26.42
CA GLN A 7 33.49 -4.95 -24.98
C GLN A 7 32.69 -3.71 -24.55
N ARG A 8 33.02 -2.54 -25.12
CA ARG A 8 32.28 -1.29 -24.86
C ARG A 8 30.80 -1.44 -25.24
N LYS A 9 30.50 -1.88 -26.45
CA LYS A 9 29.11 -2.08 -26.92
C LYS A 9 28.33 -3.08 -26.07
N PHE A 10 28.97 -4.16 -25.64
CA PHE A 10 28.36 -5.14 -24.75
C PHE A 10 27.95 -4.51 -23.42
N TYR A 11 28.83 -3.77 -22.76
CA TYR A 11 28.52 -3.10 -21.51
C TYR A 11 27.48 -1.99 -21.67
N GLU A 12 27.50 -1.23 -22.77
CA GLU A 12 26.47 -0.24 -23.10
C GLU A 12 25.09 -0.90 -23.26
N THR A 13 25.04 -2.09 -23.87
CA THR A 13 23.80 -2.86 -24.02
C THR A 13 23.30 -3.35 -22.68
N ILE A 14 24.17 -3.93 -21.84
CA ILE A 14 23.80 -4.35 -20.48
C ILE A 14 23.25 -3.17 -19.68
N LEU A 15 23.94 -2.03 -19.70
CA LEU A 15 23.51 -0.84 -18.97
C LEU A 15 22.12 -0.37 -19.43
N ALA A 16 21.86 -0.35 -20.73
CA ALA A 16 20.56 0.02 -21.27
C ALA A 16 19.46 -0.96 -20.82
N THR A 17 19.71 -2.26 -20.93
CA THR A 17 18.76 -3.30 -20.52
C THR A 17 18.48 -3.26 -19.03
N THR A 18 19.52 -3.24 -18.19
CA THR A 18 19.37 -3.19 -16.73
C THR A 18 18.66 -1.91 -16.29
N ARG A 19 18.90 -0.78 -16.96
CA ARG A 19 18.17 0.46 -16.67
C ARG A 19 16.68 0.33 -16.98
N GLN A 20 16.33 -0.27 -18.12
CA GLN A 20 14.94 -0.54 -18.46
C GLN A 20 14.27 -1.48 -17.45
N GLU A 21 14.98 -2.53 -17.02
CA GLU A 21 14.50 -3.45 -15.99
C GLU A 21 14.23 -2.72 -14.66
N MET A 22 15.10 -1.79 -14.27
CA MET A 22 14.89 -0.96 -13.07
C MET A 22 13.64 -0.09 -13.20
N ASP A 23 13.47 0.59 -14.34
CA ASP A 23 12.30 1.45 -14.58
C ASP A 23 10.98 0.62 -14.57
N ASP A 24 11.02 -0.60 -15.10
CA ASP A 24 9.87 -1.52 -15.09
C ASP A 24 9.55 -2.02 -13.67
N LEU A 25 10.58 -2.31 -12.86
CA LEU A 25 10.43 -2.68 -11.45
C LEU A 25 9.83 -1.53 -10.63
N ASP A 26 10.30 -0.29 -10.83
CA ASP A 26 9.77 0.88 -10.15
C ASP A 26 8.28 1.08 -10.45
N ARG A 27 7.87 0.92 -11.72
CA ARG A 27 6.45 0.96 -12.11
C ARG A 27 5.62 -0.14 -11.43
N ALA A 28 6.14 -1.36 -11.38
CA ALA A 28 5.44 -2.46 -10.72
C ALA A 28 5.27 -2.20 -9.21
N ILE A 29 6.28 -1.61 -8.56
CA ILE A 29 6.21 -1.21 -7.14
C ILE A 29 5.12 -0.16 -6.93
N GLU A 30 5.06 0.86 -7.77
CA GLU A 30 4.04 1.91 -7.69
C GLU A 30 2.62 1.36 -7.87
N GLU A 31 2.43 0.45 -8.84
CA GLU A 31 1.15 -0.21 -9.09
C GLU A 31 0.70 -1.05 -7.88
N GLU A 32 1.60 -1.82 -7.27
CA GLU A 32 1.28 -2.58 -6.06
C GLU A 32 0.99 -1.68 -4.86
N LEU A 33 1.73 -0.58 -4.69
CA LEU A 33 1.45 0.40 -3.64
C LEU A 33 0.07 1.04 -3.81
N ALA A 34 -0.37 1.30 -5.04
CA ALA A 34 -1.71 1.80 -5.31
C ALA A 34 -2.79 0.78 -4.88
N LYS A 35 -2.62 -0.50 -5.25
CA LYS A 35 -3.53 -1.58 -4.83
C LYS A 35 -3.61 -1.71 -3.31
N VAL A 36 -2.47 -1.60 -2.62
CA VAL A 36 -2.44 -1.65 -1.15
C VAL A 36 -3.20 -0.48 -0.54
N LYS A 37 -3.04 0.74 -1.08
CA LYS A 37 -3.80 1.92 -0.62
C LYS A 37 -5.30 1.73 -0.79
N ASP A 38 -5.73 1.25 -1.96
CA ASP A 38 -7.15 0.99 -2.22
C ASP A 38 -7.70 -0.06 -1.27
N ARG A 39 -6.95 -1.16 -1.08
CA ARG A 39 -7.35 -2.23 -0.16
C ARG A 39 -7.42 -1.76 1.29
N LEU A 40 -6.51 -0.88 1.70
CA LEU A 40 -6.52 -0.29 3.04
C LEU A 40 -7.78 0.57 3.25
N ALA A 41 -8.14 1.39 2.26
CA ALA A 41 -9.35 2.21 2.31
C ALA A 41 -10.63 1.35 2.39
N GLU A 42 -10.71 0.27 1.61
CA GLU A 42 -11.82 -0.69 1.70
C GLU A 42 -11.94 -1.30 3.11
N LEU A 43 -10.83 -1.76 3.68
CA LEU A 43 -10.81 -2.37 5.02
C LEU A 43 -11.19 -1.37 6.11
N GLN A 44 -10.72 -0.12 6.02
CA GLN A 44 -11.10 0.94 6.94
C GLN A 44 -12.60 1.25 6.86
N ASN A 45 -13.16 1.32 5.65
CA ASN A 45 -14.60 1.51 5.45
C ASN A 45 -15.40 0.33 6.02
N GLY A 46 -14.94 -0.90 5.80
CA GLY A 46 -15.55 -2.11 6.37
C GLY A 46 -15.52 -2.11 7.91
N LYS A 47 -14.39 -1.73 8.51
CA LYS A 47 -14.25 -1.58 9.97
C LYS A 47 -15.23 -0.53 10.51
N LYS A 48 -15.34 0.62 9.84
CA LYS A 48 -16.27 1.69 10.23
C LYS A 48 -17.73 1.23 10.17
N ALA A 49 -18.11 0.50 9.11
CA ALA A 49 -19.46 -0.05 9.00
C ALA A 49 -19.77 -1.08 10.10
N ALA A 50 -18.84 -2.01 10.35
CA ALA A 50 -18.96 -2.98 11.44
C ALA A 50 -19.09 -2.30 12.81
N ARG A 51 -18.35 -1.21 13.02
CA ARG A 51 -18.42 -0.40 14.22
C ARG A 51 -19.78 0.27 14.39
N GLN A 52 -20.30 0.94 13.36
CA GLN A 52 -21.65 1.53 13.41
C GLN A 52 -22.73 0.50 13.75
N MET A 53 -22.59 -0.73 13.24
CA MET A 53 -23.50 -1.83 13.59
C MET A 53 -23.34 -2.27 15.05
N TYR A 54 -22.11 -2.33 15.55
CA TYR A 54 -21.82 -2.62 16.96
C TYR A 54 -22.45 -1.55 17.87
N ASP A 55 -22.22 -0.28 17.58
CA ASP A 55 -22.77 0.83 18.35
C ASP A 55 -24.31 0.78 18.38
N ALA A 56 -24.94 0.54 17.22
CA ALA A 56 -26.39 0.38 17.12
C ALA A 56 -26.92 -0.83 17.91
N ALA A 57 -26.16 -1.93 17.97
CA ALA A 57 -26.51 -3.10 18.77
C ALA A 57 -26.40 -2.78 20.27
N CYS A 58 -25.33 -2.10 20.71
CA CYS A 58 -25.16 -1.69 22.10
C CYS A 58 -26.29 -0.77 22.56
N MET A 59 -26.66 0.21 21.75
CA MET A 59 -27.78 1.11 22.02
C MET A 59 -29.11 0.35 22.17
N ARG A 60 -29.39 -0.63 21.30
CA ARG A 60 -30.61 -1.44 21.38
C ARG A 60 -30.65 -2.36 22.60
N LEU A 61 -29.51 -2.87 23.02
CA LEU A 61 -29.38 -3.74 24.20
C LEU A 61 -29.30 -2.95 25.51
N GLY A 62 -29.14 -1.62 25.45
CA GLY A 62 -28.98 -0.76 26.62
C GLY A 62 -27.65 -0.98 27.35
N ILE A 63 -26.64 -1.51 26.65
CA ILE A 63 -25.30 -1.75 27.19
C ILE A 63 -24.36 -0.61 26.79
N SER A 64 -23.42 -0.27 27.67
CA SER A 64 -22.41 0.74 27.38
C SER A 64 -21.47 0.26 26.28
N ASN A 65 -21.19 1.13 25.31
CA ASN A 65 -20.25 0.86 24.25
C ASN A 65 -18.82 1.10 24.75
N ASP A 66 -18.07 0.02 24.97
CA ASP A 66 -16.67 0.04 25.42
C ASP A 66 -15.71 0.49 24.32
N LEU A 67 -16.07 0.29 23.06
CA LEU A 67 -15.26 0.68 21.93
C LEU A 67 -15.32 2.19 21.65
N GLU A 68 -16.41 2.87 22.04
CA GLU A 68 -16.63 4.33 21.85
C GLU A 68 -15.50 5.18 22.48
N ALA A 69 -14.86 4.68 23.55
CA ALA A 69 -13.72 5.32 24.20
C ALA A 69 -12.39 5.26 23.41
N GLU A 70 -12.22 4.26 22.54
CA GLU A 70 -11.00 4.11 21.72
C GLU A 70 -10.94 5.12 20.54
N GLU A 71 -12.08 5.68 20.11
CA GLU A 71 -12.12 6.70 19.04
C GLU A 71 -11.52 8.04 19.48
N ALA A 72 -11.64 8.41 20.76
CA ALA A 72 -11.14 9.69 21.26
C ALA A 72 -9.59 9.77 21.33
N GLN A 73 -8.89 8.65 21.16
CA GLN A 73 -7.42 8.56 21.28
C GLN A 73 -6.70 8.14 19.99
N GLY A 74 -7.43 7.72 18.94
CA GLY A 74 -6.85 7.11 17.75
C GLY A 74 -6.78 7.97 16.49
N ASP A 75 -7.25 9.22 16.53
CA ASP A 75 -7.34 10.14 15.37
C ASP A 75 -6.48 11.41 15.57
N ALA A 76 -5.34 11.27 16.26
CA ALA A 76 -4.31 12.31 16.45
C ALA A 76 -2.99 11.96 15.74
#